data_AF-A0ABF7QT62-F1
#
_entry.id   AF-A0ABF7QT62-F1
#
_cell.length_a   1.000
_cell.length_b   1.000
_cell.length_c   1.000
_cell.angle_alpha   90.00
_cell.angle_beta   90.00
_cell.angle_gamma   90.00
#
_symmetry.space_group_name_H-M   'P 1'
#
loop_
_entity.id
_entity.type
_entity.pdbx_description
1 polymer ?
#
loop_
_entity_poly.entity_id
_entity_poly.type
_entity_poly.pdbx_seq_one_letter_code
_entity_poly.pdbx_strand_id
1 'polypeptide(L)'
;MRIRNAFPVFGLLTTLALAGCSTNSDSASVDDKGAGPTVQTAQIFNDAYGVTKDAGYSLPAIPIDRVKPQFRRQVVSYQTTERPGTIIVNTRERFLYYILANGKAMRYGIGVGKQGFAWAGTAYVAWKQEWPTWHPPKEMAVRRPDVAKYVEDGMGPGLSNPLGARAMYLFNEDGKDTLFRLHGTPEWASIGTAASSGCIRLMNQDVIDLYSRVRPGKGTSKVVVIQ
;
A
#
# COMPACT_ATOMS: atom_id res chain seq x y z
N MET A 1 62.21 65.72 21.02
CA MET A 1 61.98 66.23 22.39
C MET A 1 60.71 65.61 22.92
N ARG A 2 60.84 64.75 23.96
CA ARG A 2 59.82 64.46 25.00
C ARG A 2 58.48 63.83 24.53
N ILE A 3 57.73 63.05 25.29
CA ILE A 3 57.82 62.36 26.58
C ILE A 3 56.67 61.32 26.54
N ARG A 4 56.91 60.20 27.24
CA ARG A 4 56.02 59.17 27.83
C ARG A 4 54.57 59.59 28.15
N ASN A 5 53.64 58.63 28.10
CA ASN A 5 52.57 58.31 29.09
C ASN A 5 51.46 57.51 28.39
N ALA A 6 50.69 56.59 28.96
CA ALA A 6 50.70 55.83 30.21
C ALA A 6 49.58 54.75 30.04
N PHE A 7 49.77 53.56 30.61
CA PHE A 7 48.71 52.59 30.97
C PHE A 7 47.76 53.20 32.03
N PRO A 8 46.70 52.52 32.55
CA PRO A 8 45.83 51.40 32.08
C PRO A 8 44.31 51.69 32.32
N VAL A 9 43.37 50.88 31.82
CA VAL A 9 42.11 50.58 32.56
C VAL A 9 41.60 49.17 32.21
N PHE A 10 41.38 48.40 33.27
CA PHE A 10 40.70 47.11 33.36
C PHE A 10 39.22 47.20 32.93
N GLY A 11 38.76 46.29 32.10
CA GLY A 11 37.33 46.12 31.76
C GLY A 11 36.97 44.65 31.68
N LEU A 12 36.60 44.09 32.83
CA LEU A 12 36.07 42.74 32.99
C LEU A 12 34.66 42.67 32.36
N LEU A 13 34.47 41.91 31.29
CA LEU A 13 33.14 41.49 30.82
C LEU A 13 33.09 39.97 30.74
N THR A 14 32.56 39.38 31.80
CA THR A 14 32.01 38.04 31.89
C THR A 14 30.75 37.94 31.02
N THR A 15 30.84 37.27 29.87
CA THR A 15 29.67 36.82 29.11
C THR A 15 29.34 35.38 29.48
N LEU A 16 28.15 35.22 30.06
CA LEU A 16 27.48 33.97 30.39
C LEU A 16 27.33 33.05 29.16
N ALA A 17 27.57 31.76 29.41
CA ALA A 17 27.35 30.66 28.50
C ALA A 17 25.86 30.39 28.23
N LEU A 18 25.53 30.03 26.99
CA LEU A 18 24.43 29.12 26.67
C LEU A 18 25.01 27.93 25.92
N ALA A 19 25.42 26.91 26.68
CA ALA A 19 25.65 25.58 26.15
C ALA A 19 24.28 24.99 25.79
N GLY A 20 24.03 24.80 24.49
CA GLY A 20 22.85 24.09 24.03
C GLY A 20 22.99 22.60 24.35
N CYS A 21 22.12 22.09 25.23
CA CYS A 21 21.95 20.66 25.43
C CYS A 21 21.30 20.06 24.17
N SER A 22 22.07 19.35 23.36
CA SER A 22 21.53 18.43 22.36
C SER A 22 20.97 17.21 23.09
N THR A 23 19.67 17.02 23.06
CA THR A 23 19.05 15.77 23.53
C THR A 23 19.34 14.68 22.50
N ASN A 24 20.37 13.89 22.76
CA ASN A 24 20.52 12.57 22.14
C ASN A 24 19.46 11.67 22.79
N SER A 25 18.47 11.25 22.01
CA SER A 25 17.57 10.18 22.43
C SER A 25 18.35 8.87 22.38
N ASP A 26 18.73 8.38 23.56
CA ASP A 26 19.30 7.06 23.75
C ASP A 26 18.43 6.01 23.08
N SER A 27 19.04 5.31 22.13
CA SER A 27 18.48 4.10 21.56
C SER A 27 18.65 3.00 22.59
N ALA A 28 17.60 2.76 23.37
CA ALA A 28 17.52 1.56 24.20
C ALA A 28 17.47 0.34 23.25
N SER A 29 18.59 -0.37 23.17
CA SER A 29 18.71 -1.67 22.51
C SER A 29 17.91 -2.70 23.30
N VAL A 30 16.72 -3.03 22.82
CA VAL A 30 16.02 -4.25 23.22
C VAL A 30 16.57 -5.38 22.34
N ASP A 31 17.27 -6.32 22.97
CA ASP A 31 17.65 -7.60 22.37
C ASP A 31 16.38 -8.37 21.99
N ASP A 32 15.98 -8.32 20.72
CA ASP A 32 14.96 -9.21 20.16
C ASP A 32 15.61 -10.19 19.18
N LYS A 33 15.90 -11.39 19.69
CA LYS A 33 16.28 -12.54 18.87
C LYS A 33 15.04 -13.07 18.15
N GLY A 34 14.77 -12.54 16.96
CA GLY A 34 13.71 -13.05 16.10
C GLY A 34 13.38 -12.18 14.89
N ALA A 35 14.36 -11.53 14.27
CA ALA A 35 14.08 -10.57 13.20
C ALA A 35 13.75 -11.27 11.87
N GLY A 36 12.46 -11.37 11.57
CA GLY A 36 12.01 -11.17 10.19
C GLY A 36 12.48 -9.80 9.68
N PRO A 37 12.47 -9.54 8.36
CA PRO A 37 13.02 -8.32 7.79
C PRO A 37 12.43 -7.06 8.45
N THR A 38 13.28 -6.21 9.03
CA THR A 38 12.87 -4.96 9.68
C THR A 38 12.36 -3.97 8.64
N VAL A 39 11.04 -3.89 8.47
CA VAL A 39 10.41 -2.95 7.54
C VAL A 39 10.36 -1.56 8.18
N GLN A 40 11.30 -0.69 7.82
CA GLN A 40 11.29 0.72 8.24
C GLN A 40 10.36 1.53 7.35
N THR A 41 9.40 2.25 7.95
CA THR A 41 8.50 3.17 7.23
C THR A 41 9.23 4.49 6.94
N ALA A 42 9.29 4.86 5.66
CA ALA A 42 9.87 6.13 5.22
C ALA A 42 8.83 7.25 5.10
N GLN A 43 7.60 6.94 4.64
CA GLN A 43 6.53 7.92 4.44
C GLN A 43 5.17 7.24 4.49
N ILE A 44 4.16 7.88 5.10
CA ILE A 44 2.75 7.46 5.09
C ILE A 44 1.91 8.53 4.36
N PHE A 45 0.97 8.10 3.50
CA PHE A 45 0.15 9.00 2.68
C PHE A 45 -1.26 9.22 3.28
N ASN A 46 -1.38 9.84 4.46
CA ASN A 46 -2.69 10.03 5.10
C ASN A 46 -3.64 10.93 4.28
N ASP A 47 -3.11 11.93 3.57
CA ASP A 47 -3.91 12.89 2.79
C ASP A 47 -4.47 12.30 1.49
N ALA A 48 -4.02 11.11 1.10
CA ALA A 48 -4.46 10.43 -0.13
C ALA A 48 -5.87 9.82 -0.05
N TYR A 49 -6.52 9.92 1.12
CA TYR A 49 -7.76 9.21 1.44
C TYR A 49 -8.99 10.11 1.49
N GLY A 50 -8.89 11.35 1.00
CA GLY A 50 -10.01 12.27 0.86
C GLY A 50 -11.02 11.86 -0.23
N VAL A 51 -11.99 12.74 -0.48
CA VAL A 51 -12.93 12.60 -1.60
C VAL A 51 -12.16 12.71 -2.91
N THR A 52 -12.34 11.74 -3.80
CA THR A 52 -11.63 11.67 -5.08
C THR A 52 -12.62 11.59 -6.23
N LYS A 53 -12.51 12.47 -7.22
CA LYS A 53 -13.24 12.34 -8.48
C LYS A 53 -12.45 11.47 -9.45
N ASP A 54 -13.11 10.47 -10.02
CA ASP A 54 -12.48 9.51 -10.92
C ASP A 54 -13.50 9.00 -11.94
N ALA A 55 -13.23 9.17 -13.24
CA ALA A 55 -14.11 8.77 -14.35
C ALA A 55 -15.60 9.17 -14.19
N GLY A 56 -15.87 10.34 -13.60
CA GLY A 56 -17.23 10.83 -13.35
C GLY A 56 -17.85 10.38 -12.01
N TYR A 57 -17.22 9.45 -11.30
CA TYR A 57 -17.63 9.03 -9.96
C TYR A 57 -16.96 9.89 -8.89
N SER A 58 -17.68 10.13 -7.79
CA SER A 58 -17.14 10.77 -6.60
C SER A 58 -16.92 9.73 -5.51
N LEU A 59 -15.70 9.21 -5.41
CA LEU A 59 -15.33 8.27 -4.35
C LEU A 59 -15.41 8.96 -2.99
N PRO A 60 -16.10 8.36 -2.01
CA PRO A 60 -16.15 8.93 -0.67
C PRO A 60 -14.77 8.90 -0.02
N ALA A 61 -14.56 9.86 0.89
CA ALA A 61 -13.39 9.83 1.76
C ALA A 61 -13.40 8.57 2.62
N ILE A 62 -12.22 8.00 2.85
CA ILE A 62 -12.03 6.90 3.79
C ILE A 62 -11.75 7.50 5.16
N PRO A 63 -12.45 7.06 6.23
CA PRO A 63 -12.14 7.48 7.60
C PRO A 63 -10.81 6.84 8.03
N ILE A 64 -9.71 7.46 7.62
CA ILE A 64 -8.37 6.87 7.69
C ILE A 64 -7.90 6.69 9.15
N ASP A 65 -8.45 7.49 10.07
CA ASP A 65 -8.31 7.35 11.51
C ASP A 65 -8.79 5.98 12.02
N ARG A 66 -9.78 5.37 11.36
CA ARG A 66 -10.30 4.03 11.66
C ARG A 66 -9.52 2.90 10.98
N VAL A 67 -8.59 3.23 10.08
CA VAL A 67 -7.68 2.27 9.45
C VAL A 67 -6.37 2.26 10.22
N LYS A 68 -5.94 1.09 10.69
CA LYS A 68 -4.67 0.96 11.41
C LYS A 68 -3.52 1.52 10.55
N PRO A 69 -2.60 2.32 11.11
CA PRO A 69 -1.53 2.98 10.35
C PRO A 69 -0.75 2.04 9.43
N GLN A 70 -0.46 0.82 9.87
CA GLN A 70 0.26 -0.18 9.08
C GLN A 70 -0.41 -0.55 7.74
N PHE A 71 -1.74 -0.48 7.65
CA PHE A 71 -2.51 -0.84 6.45
C PHE A 71 -2.76 0.36 5.53
N ARG A 72 -2.34 1.55 5.93
CA ARG A 72 -2.33 2.74 5.06
C ARG A 72 -1.18 2.62 4.08
N ARG A 73 -1.31 3.25 2.93
CA ARG A 73 -0.28 3.30 1.91
C ARG A 73 0.95 4.00 2.45
N GLN A 74 2.10 3.38 2.24
CA GLN A 74 3.37 3.89 2.73
C GLN A 74 4.57 3.43 1.91
N VAL A 75 5.58 4.29 1.80
CA VAL A 75 6.89 3.87 1.32
C VAL A 75 7.64 3.21 2.47
N VAL A 76 8.18 2.01 2.21
CA VAL A 76 8.97 1.25 3.17
C VAL A 76 10.30 0.84 2.59
N SER A 77 11.30 0.63 3.47
CA SER A 77 12.49 -0.15 3.11
C SER A 77 12.08 -1.60 2.84
N TYR A 78 12.50 -2.13 1.70
CA TYR A 78 12.17 -3.48 1.25
C TYR A 78 13.30 -4.05 0.41
N GLN A 79 14.08 -4.95 1.02
CA GLN A 79 15.19 -5.60 0.33
C GLN A 79 14.67 -6.81 -0.45
N THR A 80 14.97 -6.84 -1.75
CA THR A 80 14.55 -7.91 -2.65
C THR A 80 15.47 -7.98 -3.86
N THR A 81 15.51 -9.16 -4.48
CA THR A 81 16.16 -9.37 -5.79
C THR A 81 15.23 -9.03 -6.95
N GLU A 82 13.95 -8.76 -6.67
CA GLU A 82 12.98 -8.35 -7.68
C GLU A 82 13.27 -6.94 -8.19
N ARG A 83 13.09 -6.74 -9.49
CA ARG A 83 13.30 -5.44 -10.14
C ARG A 83 12.20 -4.42 -9.77
N PRO A 84 12.48 -3.11 -9.84
CA PRO A 84 11.44 -2.09 -9.76
C PRO A 84 10.29 -2.35 -10.73
N GLY A 85 9.06 -2.12 -10.27
CA GLY A 85 7.83 -2.41 -11.00
C GLY A 85 7.25 -3.80 -10.75
N THR A 86 7.98 -4.71 -10.10
CA THR A 86 7.41 -5.99 -9.62
C THR A 86 6.39 -5.72 -8.51
N ILE A 87 5.31 -6.50 -8.50
CA ILE A 87 4.33 -6.55 -7.41
C ILE A 87 4.60 -7.81 -6.59
N ILE A 88 4.73 -7.67 -5.28
CA ILE A 88 4.78 -8.80 -4.35
C ILE A 88 3.53 -8.75 -3.48
N VAL A 89 2.77 -9.83 -3.45
CA VAL A 89 1.58 -9.98 -2.60
C VAL A 89 1.93 -10.94 -1.48
N ASN A 90 2.01 -10.44 -0.26
CA ASN A 90 2.14 -11.26 0.94
C ASN A 90 0.77 -11.46 1.57
N THR A 91 0.21 -12.65 1.42
CA THR A 91 -1.15 -12.96 1.84
C THR A 91 -1.28 -13.22 3.35
N ARG A 92 -0.24 -13.75 4.02
CA ARG A 92 -0.25 -13.93 5.48
C ARG A 92 -0.16 -12.59 6.21
N GLU A 93 0.73 -11.72 5.78
CA GLU A 93 0.89 -10.38 6.37
C GLU A 93 -0.17 -9.39 5.92
N ARG A 94 -0.90 -9.71 4.84
CA ARG A 94 -1.94 -8.87 4.24
C ARG A 94 -1.38 -7.53 3.78
N PHE A 95 -0.26 -7.61 3.07
CA PHE A 95 0.36 -6.49 2.38
C PHE A 95 0.62 -6.80 0.91
N LEU A 96 0.50 -5.77 0.08
CA LEU A 96 0.99 -5.75 -1.29
C LEU A 96 2.12 -4.73 -1.38
N TYR A 97 3.19 -5.10 -2.04
CA TYR A 97 4.37 -4.27 -2.25
C TYR A 97 4.56 -4.05 -3.75
N TYR A 98 4.60 -2.80 -4.19
CA TYR A 98 5.07 -2.43 -5.51
C TYR A 98 6.53 -1.97 -5.39
N ILE A 99 7.45 -2.73 -5.99
CA ILE A 99 8.89 -2.52 -5.81
C ILE A 99 9.32 -1.22 -6.48
N LEU A 100 10.02 -0.40 -5.72
CA LEU A 100 10.64 0.85 -6.16
C LEU A 100 12.16 0.66 -6.28
N ALA A 101 12.85 1.65 -6.84
CA ALA A 101 14.31 1.67 -6.82
C ALA A 101 14.86 1.86 -5.39
N ASN A 102 16.17 1.64 -5.23
CA ASN A 102 16.93 1.94 -4.00
C ASN A 102 16.45 1.17 -2.75
N GLY A 103 16.10 -0.11 -2.91
CA GLY A 103 15.71 -0.98 -1.79
C GLY A 103 14.44 -0.53 -1.07
N LYS A 104 13.48 0.04 -1.81
CA LYS A 104 12.21 0.53 -1.28
C LYS A 104 11.03 -0.14 -1.99
N ALA A 105 9.87 -0.10 -1.36
CA ALA A 105 8.62 -0.48 -1.98
C ALA A 105 7.50 0.46 -1.54
N MET A 106 6.52 0.67 -2.42
CA MET A 106 5.22 1.19 -2.01
C MET A 106 4.41 0.03 -1.43
N ARG A 107 4.11 0.07 -0.14
CA ARG A 107 3.30 -0.91 0.56
C ARG A 107 1.85 -0.44 0.66
N TYR A 108 0.93 -1.36 0.41
CA TYR A 108 -0.51 -1.17 0.55
C TYR A 108 -1.06 -2.24 1.49
N GLY A 109 -2.00 -1.88 2.37
CA GLY A 109 -2.80 -2.86 3.08
C GLY A 109 -3.75 -3.56 2.12
N ILE A 110 -3.92 -4.88 2.29
CA ILE A 110 -4.87 -5.65 1.48
C ILE A 110 -5.86 -6.42 2.34
N GLY A 111 -7.05 -6.65 1.80
CA GLY A 111 -7.96 -7.70 2.25
C GLY A 111 -7.73 -8.95 1.41
N VAL A 112 -7.69 -10.12 2.04
CA VAL A 112 -7.42 -11.39 1.35
C VAL A 112 -8.65 -12.28 1.47
N GLY A 113 -9.27 -12.65 0.36
CA GLY A 113 -10.37 -13.63 0.41
C GLY A 113 -9.84 -15.07 0.52
N LYS A 114 -10.73 -16.05 0.74
CA LYS A 114 -10.33 -17.48 0.83
C LYS A 114 -9.49 -17.96 -0.36
N GLN A 115 -9.84 -17.53 -1.58
CA GLN A 115 -9.07 -17.87 -2.77
C GLN A 115 -7.65 -17.29 -2.71
N GLY A 116 -7.48 -16.09 -2.13
CA GLY A 116 -6.19 -15.48 -1.82
C GLY A 116 -5.18 -16.40 -1.15
N PHE A 117 -5.63 -17.33 -0.31
CA PHE A 117 -4.79 -18.31 0.39
C PHE A 117 -4.58 -19.63 -0.37
N ALA A 118 -5.28 -19.83 -1.48
CA ALA A 118 -5.24 -21.09 -2.22
C ALA A 118 -4.07 -21.17 -3.21
N TRP A 119 -3.37 -20.06 -3.48
CA TRP A 119 -2.33 -20.00 -4.49
C TRP A 119 -1.13 -19.15 -4.06
N ALA A 120 0.06 -19.57 -4.50
CA ALA A 120 1.33 -18.88 -4.42
C ALA A 120 2.11 -19.14 -5.72
N GLY A 121 2.98 -18.21 -6.11
CA GLY A 121 3.78 -18.34 -7.32
C GLY A 121 3.90 -17.05 -8.12
N THR A 122 4.32 -17.18 -9.37
CA THR A 122 4.54 -16.05 -10.28
C THR A 122 3.38 -15.91 -11.27
N ALA A 123 2.99 -14.66 -11.51
CA ALA A 123 2.01 -14.25 -12.52
C ALA A 123 2.43 -12.91 -13.13
N TYR A 124 1.60 -12.39 -14.04
CA TYR A 124 1.71 -11.02 -14.53
C TYR A 124 0.32 -10.41 -14.69
N VAL A 125 0.24 -9.08 -14.75
CA VAL A 125 -1.01 -8.38 -15.06
C VAL A 125 -1.20 -8.40 -16.57
N ALA A 126 -2.10 -9.25 -17.07
CA ALA A 126 -2.34 -9.35 -18.52
C ALA A 126 -3.08 -8.13 -19.05
N TRP A 127 -4.10 -7.71 -18.33
CA TRP A 127 -4.91 -6.54 -18.65
C TRP A 127 -5.51 -5.97 -17.37
N LYS A 128 -6.04 -4.76 -17.48
CA LYS A 128 -6.55 -4.00 -16.36
C LYS A 128 -7.73 -3.14 -16.82
N GLN A 129 -8.72 -2.95 -15.96
CA GLN A 129 -9.96 -2.25 -16.29
C GLN A 129 -10.27 -1.17 -15.25
N GLU A 130 -10.70 -0.01 -15.73
CA GLU A 130 -11.31 1.03 -14.90
C GLU A 130 -12.79 0.75 -14.71
N TRP A 131 -13.28 0.88 -13.49
CA TRP A 131 -14.66 0.64 -13.09
C TRP A 131 -15.23 -0.65 -13.71
N PRO A 132 -14.72 -1.83 -13.32
CA PRO A 132 -15.09 -3.10 -13.95
C PRO A 132 -16.52 -3.51 -13.63
N THR A 133 -17.13 -4.26 -14.56
CA THR A 133 -18.37 -5.00 -14.29
C THR A 133 -18.07 -6.21 -13.40
N TRP A 134 -18.82 -6.38 -12.32
CA TRP A 134 -18.66 -7.50 -11.40
C TRP A 134 -19.66 -8.60 -11.68
N HIS A 135 -19.17 -9.83 -11.81
CA HIS A 135 -20.00 -11.02 -11.88
C HIS A 135 -19.78 -11.84 -10.59
N PRO A 136 -20.80 -12.01 -9.73
CA PRO A 136 -20.68 -12.82 -8.53
C PRO A 136 -20.36 -14.28 -8.91
N PRO A 137 -19.47 -14.96 -8.15
CA PRO A 137 -19.34 -16.41 -8.24
C PRO A 137 -20.68 -17.09 -8.01
N LYS A 138 -20.97 -18.17 -8.74
CA LYS A 138 -22.26 -18.88 -8.63
C LYS A 138 -22.52 -19.37 -7.20
N GLU A 139 -21.48 -19.82 -6.50
CA GLU A 139 -21.55 -20.28 -5.10
C GLU A 139 -21.84 -19.13 -4.12
N MET A 140 -21.48 -17.89 -4.48
CA MET A 140 -21.88 -16.71 -3.73
C MET A 140 -23.36 -16.42 -3.95
N ALA A 141 -23.84 -16.43 -5.20
CA ALA A 141 -25.23 -16.16 -5.53
C ALA A 141 -26.22 -17.14 -4.87
N VAL A 142 -25.84 -18.42 -4.73
CA VAL A 142 -26.63 -19.40 -3.98
C VAL A 142 -26.79 -19.02 -2.50
N ARG A 143 -25.73 -18.49 -1.87
CA ARG A 143 -25.74 -18.08 -0.46
C ARG A 143 -26.32 -16.68 -0.25
N ARG A 144 -26.33 -15.85 -1.29
CA ARG A 144 -26.73 -14.44 -1.28
C ARG A 144 -27.68 -14.17 -2.46
N PRO A 145 -28.97 -14.49 -2.30
CA PRO A 145 -29.94 -14.33 -3.39
C PRO A 145 -30.06 -12.89 -3.91
N ASP A 146 -29.72 -11.91 -3.08
CA ASP A 146 -29.71 -10.48 -3.44
C ASP A 146 -28.76 -10.15 -4.59
N VAL A 147 -27.69 -10.93 -4.75
CA VAL A 147 -26.71 -10.74 -5.84
C VAL A 147 -26.92 -11.70 -7.02
N ALA A 148 -27.85 -12.66 -6.91
CA ALA A 148 -28.08 -13.67 -7.95
C ALA A 148 -28.51 -13.06 -9.29
N LYS A 149 -29.25 -11.95 -9.26
CA LYS A 149 -29.64 -11.17 -10.45
C LYS A 149 -28.45 -10.65 -11.28
N TYR A 150 -27.25 -10.60 -10.71
CA TYR A 150 -26.05 -10.10 -11.39
C TYR A 150 -25.17 -11.22 -11.96
N VAL A 151 -25.54 -12.49 -11.81
CA VAL A 151 -24.71 -13.62 -12.26
C VAL A 151 -24.51 -13.60 -13.78
N GLU A 152 -25.59 -13.36 -14.53
CA GLU A 152 -25.56 -13.39 -16.00
C GLU A 152 -25.19 -12.02 -16.61
N ASP A 153 -25.89 -10.96 -16.20
CA ASP A 153 -25.73 -9.62 -16.81
C ASP A 153 -24.66 -8.75 -16.13
N GLY A 154 -24.17 -9.19 -14.97
CA GLY A 154 -23.20 -8.44 -14.18
C GLY A 154 -23.79 -7.26 -13.43
N MET A 155 -23.11 -6.87 -12.35
CA MET A 155 -23.28 -5.58 -11.72
C MET A 155 -22.36 -4.58 -12.41
N GLY A 156 -22.94 -3.59 -13.07
CA GLY A 156 -22.17 -2.56 -13.77
C GLY A 156 -21.28 -1.71 -12.86
N PRO A 157 -20.50 -0.81 -13.47
CA PRO A 157 -19.70 0.20 -12.78
C PRO A 157 -20.48 0.96 -11.68
N GLY A 158 -19.90 1.15 -10.49
CA GLY A 158 -20.52 1.99 -9.47
C GLY A 158 -19.87 1.95 -8.10
N LEU A 159 -20.26 2.89 -7.23
CA LEU A 159 -19.70 3.04 -5.87
C LEU A 159 -19.97 1.84 -4.97
N SER A 160 -21.03 1.07 -5.22
CA SER A 160 -21.38 -0.15 -4.50
C SER A 160 -20.82 -1.42 -5.12
N ASN A 161 -20.12 -1.33 -6.26
CA ASN A 161 -19.57 -2.49 -6.95
C ASN A 161 -18.44 -3.13 -6.11
N PRO A 162 -18.49 -4.45 -5.81
CA PRO A 162 -17.49 -5.13 -4.98
C PRO A 162 -16.06 -5.13 -5.54
N LEU A 163 -15.90 -4.96 -6.86
CA LEU A 163 -14.58 -4.81 -7.51
C LEU A 163 -14.01 -3.39 -7.39
N GLY A 164 -14.81 -2.44 -6.92
CA GLY A 164 -14.41 -1.05 -6.72
C GLY A 164 -14.00 -0.34 -8.01
N ALA A 165 -13.08 0.62 -7.88
CA ALA A 165 -12.75 1.53 -8.97
C ALA A 165 -11.83 0.94 -10.04
N ARG A 166 -11.05 -0.10 -9.74
CA ARG A 166 -10.09 -0.72 -10.67
C ARG A 166 -9.99 -2.22 -10.44
N ALA A 167 -9.71 -2.98 -11.50
CA ALA A 167 -9.28 -4.37 -11.42
C ALA A 167 -8.10 -4.65 -12.36
N MET A 168 -7.18 -5.50 -11.91
CA MET A 168 -6.04 -6.02 -12.66
C MET A 168 -6.09 -7.54 -12.66
N TYR A 169 -6.01 -8.14 -13.85
CA TYR A 169 -6.29 -9.56 -14.08
C TYR A 169 -4.98 -10.31 -14.25
N LEU A 170 -4.79 -11.33 -13.41
CA LEU A 170 -3.52 -12.03 -13.30
C LEU A 170 -3.50 -13.28 -14.16
N PHE A 171 -2.47 -13.41 -14.99
CA PHE A 171 -2.26 -14.56 -15.85
C PHE A 171 -0.94 -15.24 -15.45
N ASN A 172 -0.91 -16.56 -15.56
CA ASN A 172 0.30 -17.34 -15.32
C ASN A 172 1.26 -17.24 -16.52
N GLU A 173 2.47 -17.78 -16.40
CA GLU A 173 3.48 -17.70 -17.45
C GLU A 173 3.05 -18.37 -18.76
N ASP A 174 2.15 -19.34 -18.72
CA ASP A 174 1.58 -20.00 -19.91
C ASP A 174 0.51 -19.15 -20.62
N GLY A 175 0.17 -17.98 -20.09
CA GLY A 175 -0.87 -17.11 -20.64
C GLY A 175 -2.30 -17.56 -20.30
N LYS A 176 -2.49 -18.32 -19.22
CA LYS A 176 -3.81 -18.72 -18.71
C LYS A 176 -4.27 -17.77 -17.59
N ASP A 177 -5.56 -17.42 -17.58
CA ASP A 177 -6.16 -16.66 -16.47
C ASP A 177 -6.05 -17.50 -15.18
N THR A 178 -5.45 -16.92 -14.15
CA THR A 178 -5.30 -17.56 -12.84
C THR A 178 -6.60 -17.54 -12.04
N LEU A 179 -7.57 -16.76 -12.49
CA LEU A 179 -8.73 -16.34 -11.73
C LEU A 179 -8.40 -15.49 -10.50
N PHE A 180 -7.18 -14.97 -10.40
CA PHE A 180 -6.80 -13.98 -9.38
C PHE A 180 -6.80 -12.57 -9.95
N ARG A 181 -7.22 -11.66 -9.09
CA ARG A 181 -7.38 -10.24 -9.41
C ARG A 181 -6.87 -9.41 -8.26
N LEU A 182 -6.22 -8.30 -8.60
CA LEU A 182 -5.95 -7.20 -7.69
C LEU A 182 -7.01 -6.15 -7.98
N HIS A 183 -7.88 -5.85 -7.02
CA HIS A 183 -9.02 -4.97 -7.28
C HIS A 183 -9.34 -4.05 -6.11
N GLY A 184 -10.13 -3.02 -6.37
CA GLY A 184 -10.63 -2.09 -5.37
C GLY A 184 -11.74 -2.70 -4.52
N THR A 185 -12.16 -1.98 -3.48
CA THR A 185 -13.37 -2.30 -2.75
C THR A 185 -13.93 -1.04 -2.09
N PRO A 186 -15.27 -0.87 -2.04
CA PRO A 186 -15.88 0.16 -1.20
C PRO A 186 -15.79 -0.19 0.30
N GLU A 187 -15.56 -1.45 0.65
CA GLU A 187 -15.50 -1.93 2.03
C GLU A 187 -14.10 -1.71 2.64
N TRP A 188 -13.66 -0.47 2.80
CA TRP A 188 -12.34 -0.13 3.37
C TRP A 188 -12.05 -0.80 4.72
N ALA A 189 -13.09 -1.04 5.54
CA ALA A 189 -12.96 -1.67 6.86
C ALA A 189 -12.52 -3.13 6.81
N SER A 190 -12.56 -3.74 5.62
CA SER A 190 -12.17 -5.12 5.39
C SER A 190 -10.67 -5.31 5.06
N ILE A 191 -9.92 -4.21 5.01
CA ILE A 191 -8.47 -4.25 4.78
C ILE A 191 -7.77 -4.75 6.05
N GLY A 192 -6.80 -5.64 5.88
CA GLY A 192 -6.13 -6.30 7.00
C GLY A 192 -6.92 -7.46 7.61
N THR A 193 -8.02 -7.90 6.97
CA THR A 193 -8.80 -9.08 7.37
C THR A 193 -8.76 -10.19 6.32
N ALA A 194 -9.08 -11.41 6.74
CA ALA A 194 -9.36 -12.54 5.86
C ALA A 194 -10.88 -12.59 5.59
N ALA A 195 -11.30 -12.37 4.35
CA ALA A 195 -12.71 -12.35 3.97
C ALA A 195 -13.16 -13.67 3.31
N SER A 196 -14.47 -13.93 3.36
CA SER A 196 -15.04 -15.26 3.08
C SER A 196 -15.05 -15.66 1.60
N SER A 197 -14.89 -14.71 0.67
CA SER A 197 -14.98 -14.91 -0.78
C SER A 197 -14.16 -13.82 -1.50
N GLY A 198 -13.31 -14.16 -2.48
CA GLY A 198 -12.63 -13.17 -3.34
C GLY A 198 -11.10 -13.24 -3.40
N CYS A 199 -10.52 -12.45 -4.29
CA CYS A 199 -9.09 -12.37 -4.57
C CYS A 199 -8.38 -11.41 -3.60
N ILE A 200 -7.64 -10.41 -4.11
CA ILE A 200 -6.89 -9.42 -3.34
C ILE A 200 -7.56 -8.06 -3.47
N ARG A 201 -7.99 -7.51 -2.32
CA ARG A 201 -8.78 -6.27 -2.23
C ARG A 201 -7.92 -5.14 -1.69
N LEU A 202 -8.00 -3.99 -2.33
CA LEU A 202 -7.36 -2.74 -1.91
C LEU A 202 -8.43 -1.68 -1.70
N MET A 203 -8.15 -0.68 -0.86
CA MET A 203 -9.00 0.53 -0.82
C MET A 203 -9.04 1.18 -2.20
N ASN A 204 -10.17 1.80 -2.58
CA ASN A 204 -10.32 2.37 -3.92
C ASN A 204 -9.21 3.39 -4.26
N GLN A 205 -8.85 4.26 -3.33
CA GLN A 205 -7.76 5.24 -3.47
C GLN A 205 -6.40 4.57 -3.70
N ASP A 206 -6.19 3.38 -3.14
CA ASP A 206 -4.94 2.64 -3.25
C ASP A 206 -4.88 1.80 -4.53
N VAL A 207 -5.98 1.18 -4.94
CA VAL A 207 -6.00 0.49 -6.24
C VAL A 207 -5.85 1.47 -7.40
N ILE A 208 -6.38 2.69 -7.29
CA ILE A 208 -6.18 3.74 -8.31
C ILE A 208 -4.69 4.09 -8.44
N ASP A 209 -4.02 4.31 -7.31
CA ASP A 209 -2.57 4.59 -7.30
C ASP A 209 -1.78 3.41 -7.89
N LEU A 210 -2.01 2.18 -7.43
CA LEU A 210 -1.35 0.99 -7.96
C LEU A 210 -1.62 0.82 -9.47
N TYR A 211 -2.87 0.97 -9.90
CA TYR A 211 -3.27 0.83 -11.30
C TYR A 211 -2.53 1.82 -12.20
N SER A 212 -2.29 3.05 -11.74
CA SER A 212 -1.55 4.07 -12.50
C SER A 212 -0.07 3.70 -12.71
N ARG A 213 0.52 2.94 -11.77
CA ARG A 213 1.93 2.54 -11.80
C ARG A 213 2.19 1.29 -12.63
N VAL A 214 1.18 0.45 -12.80
CA VAL A 214 1.32 -0.88 -13.40
C VAL A 214 1.08 -0.82 -14.91
N ARG A 215 2.09 -1.22 -15.69
CA ARG A 215 1.96 -1.44 -17.13
C ARG A 215 1.62 -2.91 -17.39
N PRO A 216 0.46 -3.22 -18.01
CA PRO A 216 0.07 -4.61 -18.29
C PRO A 216 0.98 -5.25 -19.34
N GLY A 217 1.08 -6.59 -19.30
CA GLY A 217 1.84 -7.44 -20.21
C GLY A 217 2.85 -8.37 -19.52
N LYS A 218 3.12 -9.53 -20.13
CA LYS A 218 4.05 -10.55 -19.61
C LYS A 218 5.48 -10.06 -19.47
N GLY A 219 5.94 -9.23 -20.41
CA GLY A 219 7.29 -8.65 -20.37
C GLY A 219 7.42 -7.40 -19.50
N THR A 220 6.31 -6.82 -19.05
CA THR A 220 6.25 -5.47 -18.49
C THR A 220 5.83 -5.46 -17.02
N SER A 221 5.04 -6.45 -16.59
CA SER A 221 4.62 -6.64 -15.20
C SER A 221 5.06 -8.01 -14.71
N LYS A 222 5.42 -8.09 -13.44
CA LYS A 222 5.65 -9.35 -12.72
C LYS A 222 4.91 -9.25 -11.40
N VAL A 223 4.20 -10.30 -11.05
CA VAL A 223 3.49 -10.46 -9.78
C VAL A 223 4.01 -11.71 -9.12
N VAL A 224 4.43 -11.60 -7.85
CA VAL A 224 4.86 -12.73 -7.04
C VAL A 224 3.93 -12.82 -5.84
N VAL A 225 3.24 -13.95 -5.68
CA VAL A 225 2.37 -14.19 -4.54
C VAL A 225 3.05 -15.14 -3.58
N ILE A 226 3.19 -14.69 -2.34
CA ILE A 226 3.80 -15.44 -1.24
C ILE A 226 2.79 -15.61 -0.09
N GLN A 227 2.99 -16.69 0.66
CA GLN A 227 2.17 -17.07 1.80
C GLN A 227 3.02 -17.02 3.05
#